data_AF-A0A437S520-F1
#
_entry.id   AF-A0A437S520-F1
#
_cell.length_a   1.000
_cell.length_b   1.000
_cell.length_c   1.000
_cell.angle_alpha   90.00
_cell.angle_beta   90.00
_cell.angle_gamma   90.00
#
_symmetry.space_group_name_H-M   'P 1'
#
loop_
_entity.id
_entity.type
_entity.pdbx_description
1 polymer ?
#
loop_
_entity_poly.entity_id
_entity_poly.type
_entity_poly.pdbx_seq_one_letter_code
_entity_poly.pdbx_strand_id
1 'polypeptide(L)'
;MKVFYIIKGALNKTKKSFERFPIPMACIILSALFFILDINNKMNVEVANVSLNTSNIKFGYLYLMATFIYIFIKLFNEGFLISTTTTEQLKKIKYLKVIIYILSIPLLYGVYKLLITEDQQLFLYENLYEYFGLLLFFIVSSFYVSKIFYNKDYSVYLIKFLTAIAISTVYSVILFAGLSAIFYASERLLGIAVSETAYIKTGIIVFMPFNLGVFLANLPNAMDSFSNYELTKPTKILIVYILIPIFSVYLLILYLYFGKILIQRQWPQGIITNLVLWFSTLSIIFLFILKVIKDNNLAEYFKKYFPVALLPALFMMFLSMGIRINQYGLTESRYFVIAAGVFSVISILYFIFFKDNSSILIPVILSVIIIVSSLGPISAYSLSRGSQNRRFTKVLVKNNMLKGNKIVPNSNISEEDREQIVSVVNYMINNHRPWELKYIPKDFELNGSNFEETFGFSSSIYSENDFIDYYFEGNSALDISGYSKIMKFSLSSDMIDMPIQSVGNYRISLAGDSIVLDYVDEENVLNIATINSKEVFDKVRVLKKAKGIIEPDNLAVSGISNGIKYKIIFTSLSEQRLTEKDRFYYMEFYLLVDNKFKLSNLKTVETKPQLMKSEL
;
A
#
# COMPACT_ATOMS: atom_id res chain seq x y z
N MET A 1 -13.69 42.58 15.55
CA MET A 1 -13.32 42.15 16.92
C MET A 1 -13.58 40.67 17.23
N LYS A 2 -14.77 40.10 16.95
CA LYS A 2 -15.07 38.66 17.24
C LYS A 2 -14.13 37.67 16.55
N VAL A 3 -13.82 37.89 15.26
CA VAL A 3 -12.87 37.04 14.50
C VAL A 3 -11.47 37.05 15.12
N PHE A 4 -10.99 38.21 15.57
CA PHE A 4 -9.68 38.35 16.20
C PHE A 4 -9.61 37.63 17.57
N TYR A 5 -10.69 37.64 18.34
CA TYR A 5 -10.80 36.87 19.58
C TYR A 5 -10.86 35.35 19.32
N ILE A 6 -11.53 34.92 18.25
CA ILE A 6 -11.59 33.50 17.84
C ILE A 6 -10.21 33.02 17.38
N ILE A 7 -9.51 33.82 16.56
CA ILE A 7 -8.15 33.53 16.09
C ILE A 7 -7.16 33.53 17.28
N LYS A 8 -7.24 34.52 18.17
CA LYS A 8 -6.41 34.57 19.39
C LYS A 8 -6.68 33.37 20.30
N GLY A 9 -7.94 32.95 20.45
CA GLY A 9 -8.32 31.75 21.18
C GLY A 9 -7.80 30.46 20.55
N ALA A 10 -7.81 30.37 19.21
CA ALA A 10 -7.23 29.25 18.47
C ALA A 10 -5.70 29.19 18.60
N LEU A 11 -5.01 30.33 18.47
CA LEU A 11 -3.56 30.45 18.67
C LEU A 11 -3.15 30.10 20.11
N ASN A 12 -3.94 30.52 21.10
CA ASN A 12 -3.72 30.13 22.50
C ASN A 12 -3.90 28.63 22.73
N LYS A 13 -4.75 27.94 21.96
CA LYS A 13 -4.87 26.47 22.00
C LYS A 13 -3.65 25.79 21.39
N THR A 14 -3.09 26.31 20.29
CA THR A 14 -1.85 25.79 19.70
C THR A 14 -0.65 25.96 20.65
N LYS A 15 -0.61 27.07 21.41
CA LYS A 15 0.40 27.29 22.46
C LYS A 15 0.41 26.18 23.52
N LYS A 16 -0.77 25.65 23.89
CA LYS A 16 -0.90 24.57 24.89
C LYS A 16 -0.16 23.29 24.47
N SER A 17 -0.07 23.00 23.18
CA SER A 17 0.66 21.82 22.68
C SER A 17 2.15 21.95 22.94
N PHE A 18 2.73 23.10 22.62
CA PHE A 18 4.15 23.37 22.88
C PHE A 18 4.47 23.45 24.38
N GLU A 19 3.54 23.95 25.19
CA GLU A 19 3.70 23.99 26.66
C GLU A 19 3.65 22.58 27.29
N ARG A 20 2.71 21.72 26.86
CA ARG A 20 2.54 20.38 27.45
C ARG A 20 3.48 19.32 26.84
N PHE A 21 3.74 19.41 25.54
CA PHE A 21 4.51 18.45 24.73
C PHE A 21 5.64 19.11 23.91
N PRO A 22 6.61 19.81 24.55
CA PRO A 22 7.67 20.52 23.83
C PRO A 22 8.58 19.59 23.02
N ILE A 23 8.99 18.45 23.61
CA ILE A 23 9.91 17.49 22.95
C ILE A 23 9.23 16.81 21.74
N PRO A 24 8.01 16.22 21.87
CA PRO A 24 7.30 15.70 20.69
C PRO A 24 7.11 16.71 19.57
N MET A 25 6.77 17.96 19.89
CA MET A 25 6.61 19.01 18.88
C MET A 25 7.94 19.35 18.19
N ALA A 26 9.06 19.41 18.91
CA ALA A 26 10.37 19.60 18.30
C ALA A 26 10.73 18.43 17.37
N CYS A 27 10.52 17.19 17.81
CA CYS A 27 10.79 16.00 16.99
C CYS A 27 9.95 15.96 15.71
N ILE A 28 8.65 16.26 15.76
CA ILE A 28 7.81 16.19 14.54
C ILE A 28 8.16 17.31 13.55
N ILE A 29 8.59 18.48 14.04
CA ILE A 29 9.06 19.58 13.20
C ILE A 29 10.37 19.18 12.51
N LEU A 30 11.32 18.59 13.25
CA LEU A 30 12.56 18.07 12.67
C LEU A 30 12.27 16.97 11.64
N SER A 31 11.36 16.05 11.94
CA SER A 31 10.94 15.00 11.02
C SER A 31 10.39 15.59 9.71
N ALA A 32 9.49 16.58 9.80
CA ALA A 32 8.97 17.29 8.63
C ALA A 32 10.07 18.02 7.84
N LEU A 33 11.01 18.69 8.53
CA LEU A 33 12.15 19.36 7.89
C LEU A 33 13.01 18.36 7.11
N PHE A 34 13.36 17.21 7.69
CA PHE A 34 14.16 16.20 7.01
C PHE A 34 13.46 15.59 5.80
N PHE A 35 12.14 15.37 5.85
CA PHE A 35 11.39 14.94 4.66
C PHE A 35 11.36 16.01 3.56
N ILE A 36 11.23 17.29 3.93
CA ILE A 36 11.29 18.40 2.96
C ILE A 36 12.69 18.52 2.34
N LEU A 37 13.75 18.35 3.14
CA LEU A 37 15.14 18.33 2.66
C LEU A 37 15.40 17.17 1.70
N ASP A 38 14.83 15.99 1.96
CA ASP A 38 14.91 14.83 1.06
C ASP A 38 14.28 15.14 -0.31
N ILE A 39 13.09 15.74 -0.33
CA ILE A 39 12.39 16.14 -1.56
C ILE A 39 13.22 17.17 -2.35
N ASN A 40 13.83 18.14 -1.66
CA ASN A 40 14.67 19.15 -2.32
C ASN A 40 15.93 18.54 -2.94
N ASN A 41 16.57 17.59 -2.25
CA ASN A 41 17.79 16.97 -2.74
C ASN A 41 17.54 16.08 -3.96
N LYS A 42 16.41 15.36 -4.02
CA LYS A 42 16.06 14.53 -5.18
C LYS A 42 15.88 15.33 -6.47
N MET A 43 15.34 16.55 -6.40
CA MET A 43 15.16 17.41 -7.58
C MET A 43 16.49 17.94 -8.15
N ASN A 44 17.55 18.02 -7.36
CA ASN A 44 18.84 18.58 -7.81
C ASN A 44 19.75 17.55 -8.50
N VAL A 45 19.38 16.26 -8.50
CA VAL A 45 20.27 15.14 -8.85
C VAL A 45 19.82 14.34 -10.08
N GLU A 46 18.78 14.78 -10.82
CA GLU A 46 18.34 14.14 -12.08
C GLU A 46 19.45 14.06 -13.18
N VAL A 47 20.65 14.60 -12.95
CA VAL A 47 21.78 14.62 -13.89
C VAL A 47 22.91 13.64 -13.53
N ALA A 48 22.89 12.92 -12.40
CA ALA A 48 23.99 11.98 -12.09
C ALA A 48 23.53 10.70 -11.38
N ASN A 49 23.90 9.55 -11.96
CA ASN A 49 23.78 8.19 -11.41
C ASN A 49 24.66 7.99 -10.15
N VAL A 50 24.49 8.83 -9.13
CA VAL A 50 25.16 8.70 -7.84
C VAL A 50 24.16 8.14 -6.85
N SER A 51 24.50 6.97 -6.29
CA SER A 51 23.80 6.30 -5.20
C SER A 51 23.33 7.30 -4.16
N LEU A 52 22.00 7.44 -4.06
CA LEU A 52 21.33 8.39 -3.19
C LEU A 52 21.92 8.38 -1.77
N ASN A 53 22.30 9.56 -1.30
CA ASN A 53 22.49 9.84 0.11
C ASN A 53 21.13 9.69 0.83
N THR A 54 20.74 8.45 1.13
CA THR A 54 19.49 8.06 1.82
C THR A 54 19.40 8.58 3.27
N SER A 55 20.36 9.41 3.70
CA SER A 55 20.51 9.88 5.07
C SER A 55 19.34 10.78 5.53
N ASN A 56 18.87 11.72 4.70
CA ASN A 56 17.83 12.68 5.12
C ASN A 56 16.48 12.00 5.41
N ILE A 57 16.01 11.13 4.52
CA ILE A 57 14.75 10.39 4.74
C ILE A 57 14.86 9.48 5.98
N LYS A 58 16.03 8.86 6.21
CA LYS A 58 16.32 8.04 7.41
C LYS A 58 16.20 8.87 8.69
N PHE A 59 16.74 10.09 8.72
CA PHE A 59 16.54 11.02 9.84
C PHE A 59 15.08 11.45 10.00
N GLY A 60 14.35 11.67 8.90
CA GLY A 60 12.91 11.92 8.92
C GLY A 60 12.14 10.85 9.71
N TYR A 61 12.38 9.57 9.39
CA TYR A 61 11.81 8.43 10.09
C TYR A 61 12.31 8.27 11.53
N LEU A 62 13.58 8.58 11.82
CA LEU A 62 14.11 8.55 13.19
C LEU A 62 13.37 9.54 14.10
N TYR A 63 13.22 10.79 13.66
CA TYR A 63 12.51 11.82 14.42
C TYR A 63 10.99 11.58 14.50
N LEU A 64 10.41 10.93 13.49
CA LEU A 64 9.03 10.46 13.55
C LEU A 64 8.84 9.44 14.68
N MET A 65 9.72 8.44 14.78
CA MET A 65 9.71 7.47 15.87
C MET A 65 9.92 8.15 17.23
N ALA A 66 10.90 9.06 17.33
CA ALA A 66 11.18 9.81 18.55
C ALA A 66 9.94 10.59 19.05
N THR A 67 9.17 11.18 18.13
CA THR A 67 7.92 11.89 18.46
C THR A 67 6.97 11.02 19.27
N PHE A 68 6.68 9.80 18.79
CA PHE A 68 5.73 8.90 19.47
C PHE A 68 6.30 8.28 20.75
N ILE A 69 7.60 7.99 20.80
CA ILE A 69 8.27 7.58 22.04
C ILE A 69 8.12 8.66 23.12
N TYR A 70 8.37 9.93 22.79
CA TYR A 70 8.27 11.01 23.77
C TYR A 70 6.83 11.37 24.14
N ILE A 71 5.85 11.17 23.25
CA ILE A 71 4.42 11.22 23.62
C ILE A 71 4.10 10.13 24.65
N PHE A 72 4.50 8.90 24.37
CA PHE A 72 4.31 7.77 25.29
C PHE A 72 4.94 8.05 26.66
N ILE A 73 6.20 8.49 26.71
CA ILE A 73 6.90 8.83 27.96
C ILE A 73 6.17 9.94 28.72
N LYS A 74 5.75 11.01 28.02
CA LYS A 74 5.03 12.12 28.63
C LYS A 74 3.71 11.66 29.25
N LEU A 75 2.92 10.88 28.50
CA LEU A 75 1.63 10.36 28.96
C LEU A 75 1.78 9.34 30.09
N PHE A 76 2.78 8.46 30.03
CA PHE A 76 3.09 7.53 31.12
C PHE A 76 3.41 8.27 32.42
N ASN A 77 4.23 9.33 32.33
CA ASN A 77 4.54 10.17 33.49
C ASN A 77 3.29 10.87 34.05
N GLU A 78 2.39 11.36 33.20
CA GLU A 78 1.10 11.92 33.65
C GLU A 78 0.24 10.87 34.36
N GLY A 79 0.19 9.65 33.84
CA GLY A 79 -0.53 8.53 34.45
C GLY A 79 0.02 8.13 35.82
N PHE A 80 1.34 8.10 35.94
CA PHE A 80 2.02 7.75 37.19
C PHE A 80 1.81 8.83 38.26
N LEU A 81 1.82 10.12 37.90
CA LEU A 81 1.55 11.23 38.82
C LEU A 81 0.15 11.18 39.47
N ILE A 82 -0.87 10.70 38.74
CA ILE A 82 -2.23 10.53 39.27
C ILE A 82 -2.29 9.44 40.34
N SER A 83 -1.46 8.41 40.20
CA SER A 83 -1.50 7.24 41.09
C SER A 83 -0.89 7.49 42.47
N THR A 84 -0.20 8.61 42.67
CA THR A 84 0.56 8.88 43.89
C THR A 84 -0.15 9.82 44.84
N THR A 85 -0.17 9.45 46.12
CA THR A 85 -0.85 10.18 47.20
C THR A 85 0.10 10.74 48.26
N THR A 86 1.38 10.32 48.31
CA THR A 86 2.35 10.76 49.34
C THR A 86 3.58 11.50 48.79
N THR A 87 4.16 12.39 49.61
CA THR A 87 5.31 13.24 49.25
C THR A 87 6.59 12.45 48.94
N GLU A 88 6.79 11.29 49.56
CA GLU A 88 7.90 10.38 49.23
C GLU A 88 7.73 9.70 47.87
N GLN A 89 6.51 9.32 47.51
CA GLN A 89 6.21 8.78 46.19
C GLN A 89 6.48 9.84 45.11
N LEU A 90 6.15 11.12 45.36
CA LEU A 90 6.47 12.23 44.45
C LEU A 90 7.98 12.40 44.21
N LYS A 91 8.84 12.19 45.23
CA LYS A 91 10.29 12.19 45.05
C LYS A 91 10.74 11.02 44.17
N LYS A 92 10.24 9.80 44.42
CA LYS A 92 10.54 8.61 43.58
C LYS A 92 10.10 8.80 42.12
N ILE A 93 8.97 9.48 41.87
CA ILE A 93 8.51 9.82 40.50
C ILE A 93 9.52 10.70 39.76
N LYS A 94 10.12 11.70 40.43
CA LYS A 94 11.13 12.57 39.79
C LYS A 94 12.33 11.76 39.29
N TYR A 95 12.81 10.80 40.08
CA TYR A 95 13.89 9.89 39.67
C TYR A 95 13.45 8.94 38.55
N LEU A 96 12.26 8.33 38.67
CA LEU A 96 11.70 7.44 37.64
C LEU A 96 11.56 8.16 36.29
N LYS A 97 11.11 9.42 36.31
CA LYS A 97 11.03 10.26 35.11
C LYS A 97 12.40 10.36 34.44
N VAL A 98 13.44 10.74 35.18
CA VAL A 98 14.82 10.85 34.64
C VAL A 98 15.28 9.51 34.07
N ILE A 99 15.05 8.39 34.77
CA ILE A 99 15.42 7.06 34.31
C ILE A 99 14.74 6.71 32.99
N ILE A 100 13.44 6.98 32.83
CA ILE A 100 12.71 6.68 31.58
C ILE A 100 13.24 7.51 30.40
N TYR A 101 13.58 8.78 30.62
CA TYR A 101 14.24 9.59 29.59
C TYR A 101 15.64 9.06 29.24
N ILE A 102 16.43 8.60 30.22
CA ILE A 102 17.73 7.97 29.96
C ILE A 102 17.56 6.66 29.17
N LEU A 103 16.58 5.82 29.54
CA LEU A 103 16.27 4.56 28.85
C LEU A 103 15.79 4.78 27.40
N SER A 104 15.27 5.95 27.07
CA SER A 104 14.90 6.28 25.69
C SER A 104 16.11 6.44 24.75
N ILE A 105 17.31 6.73 25.30
CA ILE A 105 18.52 6.94 24.51
C ILE A 105 19.00 5.63 23.85
N PRO A 106 19.20 4.51 24.57
CA PRO A 106 19.53 3.23 23.95
C PRO A 106 18.48 2.76 22.92
N LEU A 107 17.20 3.00 23.21
CA LEU A 107 16.10 2.65 22.30
C LEU A 107 16.21 3.44 20.97
N LEU A 108 16.39 4.76 21.05
CA LEU A 108 16.59 5.61 19.88
C LEU A 108 17.87 5.26 19.13
N TYR A 109 18.94 4.87 19.83
CA TYR A 109 20.16 4.37 19.21
C TYR A 109 19.92 3.04 18.46
N GLY A 110 19.10 2.14 19.02
CA GLY A 110 18.67 0.93 18.31
C GLY A 110 17.91 1.24 17.02
N VAL A 111 16.97 2.19 17.06
CA VAL A 111 16.25 2.66 15.85
C VAL A 111 17.19 3.35 14.87
N TYR A 112 18.15 4.15 15.35
CA TYR A 112 19.20 4.75 14.54
C TYR A 112 19.99 3.68 13.79
N LYS A 113 20.46 2.64 14.48
CA LYS A 113 21.20 1.53 13.86
C LYS A 113 20.34 0.81 12.80
N LEU A 114 19.08 0.54 13.11
CA LEU A 114 18.14 -0.12 12.19
C LEU A 114 17.93 0.69 10.90
N LEU A 115 17.92 2.03 10.97
CA LEU A 115 17.66 2.89 9.81
C LEU A 115 18.92 3.35 9.08
N ILE A 116 20.01 3.66 9.79
CA ILE A 116 21.14 4.45 9.26
C ILE A 116 22.37 3.62 8.89
N THR A 117 22.52 2.39 9.37
CA THR A 117 23.67 1.54 8.99
C THR A 117 23.76 1.34 7.47
N GLU A 118 24.99 1.44 6.93
CA GLU A 118 25.30 1.70 5.51
C GLU A 118 24.88 0.58 4.54
N ASP A 119 24.73 -0.66 5.01
CA ASP A 119 24.43 -1.82 4.16
C ASP A 119 22.94 -2.08 3.90
N GLN A 120 22.03 -1.29 4.50
CA GLN A 120 20.60 -1.57 4.45
C GLN A 120 19.84 -0.47 3.69
N GLN A 121 19.23 -0.85 2.57
CA GLN A 121 18.14 -0.07 1.98
C GLN A 121 17.00 0.03 3.01
N LEU A 122 16.33 1.18 3.01
CA LEU A 122 15.27 1.50 3.96
C LEU A 122 14.14 0.46 3.88
N PHE A 123 13.73 -0.09 5.03
CA PHE A 123 12.59 -1.01 5.15
C PHE A 123 12.66 -2.31 4.32
N LEU A 124 13.85 -2.89 4.16
CA LEU A 124 13.95 -4.27 3.65
C LEU A 124 13.76 -5.31 4.75
N TYR A 125 13.20 -6.46 4.36
CA TYR A 125 13.14 -7.68 5.16
C TYR A 125 12.49 -7.47 6.54
N GLU A 126 13.16 -7.87 7.63
CA GLU A 126 12.63 -7.75 8.98
C GLU A 126 12.46 -6.28 9.41
N ASN A 127 13.33 -5.38 8.95
CA ASN A 127 13.40 -3.98 9.41
C ASN A 127 12.10 -3.22 9.16
N LEU A 128 11.37 -3.53 8.07
CA LEU A 128 10.05 -2.96 7.79
C LEU A 128 9.09 -3.23 8.96
N TYR A 129 8.96 -4.51 9.31
CA TYR A 129 8.04 -4.96 10.35
C TYR A 129 8.47 -4.48 11.73
N GLU A 130 9.77 -4.49 12.02
CA GLU A 130 10.31 -4.01 13.29
C GLU A 130 10.04 -2.51 13.48
N TYR A 131 10.35 -1.68 12.49
CA TYR A 131 10.15 -0.23 12.59
C TYR A 131 8.67 0.14 12.68
N PHE A 132 7.84 -0.31 11.73
CA PHE A 132 6.41 0.05 11.74
C PHE A 132 5.66 -0.61 12.89
N GLY A 133 6.08 -1.80 13.33
CA GLY A 133 5.59 -2.45 14.52
C GLY A 133 5.87 -1.67 15.80
N LEU A 134 7.10 -1.19 15.98
CA LEU A 134 7.46 -0.31 17.10
C LEU A 134 6.68 1.01 17.06
N LEU A 135 6.56 1.61 15.88
CA LEU A 135 5.83 2.86 15.70
C LEU A 135 4.36 2.68 16.11
N LEU A 136 3.72 1.63 15.60
CA LEU A 136 2.33 1.28 15.90
C LEU A 136 2.17 0.95 17.39
N PHE A 137 3.12 0.26 18.01
CA PHE A 137 3.13 -0.01 19.45
C PHE A 137 3.09 1.28 20.26
N PHE A 138 3.94 2.28 19.96
CA PHE A 138 3.95 3.55 20.70
C PHE A 138 2.68 4.37 20.46
N ILE A 139 2.14 4.35 19.23
CA ILE A 139 0.86 4.99 18.90
C ILE A 139 -0.27 4.38 19.72
N VAL A 140 -0.46 3.06 19.64
CA VAL A 140 -1.54 2.35 20.35
C VAL A 140 -1.37 2.48 21.86
N SER A 141 -0.13 2.43 22.37
CA SER A 141 0.14 2.58 23.79
C SER A 141 -0.26 3.95 24.33
N SER A 142 -0.18 5.00 23.50
CA SER A 142 -0.63 6.34 23.86
C SER A 142 -2.13 6.39 24.21
N PHE A 143 -2.96 5.46 23.70
CA PHE A 143 -4.38 5.40 24.01
C PHE A 143 -4.70 4.99 25.45
N TYR A 144 -3.80 4.32 26.17
CA TYR A 144 -4.07 3.83 27.52
C TYR A 144 -3.05 4.24 28.57
N VAL A 145 -1.82 4.56 28.16
CA VAL A 145 -0.69 4.68 29.09
C VAL A 145 -0.89 5.74 30.19
N SER A 146 -1.61 6.83 29.89
CA SER A 146 -1.94 7.90 30.84
C SER A 146 -2.99 7.51 31.89
N LYS A 147 -3.75 6.44 31.66
CA LYS A 147 -4.79 5.94 32.57
C LYS A 147 -4.49 4.51 33.03
N ILE A 148 -3.26 4.01 32.81
CA ILE A 148 -2.89 2.63 33.14
C ILE A 148 -3.00 2.33 34.64
N PHE A 149 -2.67 3.30 35.49
CA PHE A 149 -2.75 3.19 36.96
C PHE A 149 -4.10 3.65 37.54
N TYR A 150 -4.89 4.43 36.80
CA TYR A 150 -6.22 4.89 37.20
C TYR A 150 -7.17 4.85 35.99
N ASN A 151 -8.06 3.85 35.97
CA ASN A 151 -8.80 3.48 34.76
C ASN A 151 -10.34 3.55 34.91
N LYS A 152 -10.88 4.07 36.02
CA LYS A 152 -12.34 4.16 36.27
C LYS A 152 -13.09 4.87 35.13
N ASP A 153 -12.56 6.02 34.68
CA ASP A 153 -13.17 6.84 33.62
C ASP A 153 -12.54 6.57 32.23
N TYR A 154 -11.88 5.42 32.05
CA TYR A 154 -11.09 5.13 30.84
C TYR A 154 -11.90 5.21 29.55
N SER A 155 -13.13 4.68 29.55
CA SER A 155 -13.97 4.68 28.34
C SER A 155 -14.26 6.08 27.83
N VAL A 156 -14.49 7.04 28.73
CA VAL A 156 -14.71 8.43 28.35
C VAL A 156 -13.40 9.10 27.92
N TYR A 157 -12.29 8.80 28.61
CA TYR A 157 -10.97 9.29 28.21
C TYR A 157 -10.65 8.89 26.76
N LEU A 158 -10.89 7.63 26.38
CA LEU A 158 -10.65 7.16 25.01
C LEU A 158 -11.58 7.85 23.99
N ILE A 159 -12.86 8.08 24.30
CA ILE A 159 -13.75 8.83 23.40
C ILE A 159 -13.21 10.25 23.17
N LYS A 160 -12.75 10.94 24.22
CA LYS A 160 -12.13 12.27 24.08
C LYS A 160 -10.83 12.22 23.29
N PHE A 161 -10.02 11.18 23.47
CA PHE A 161 -8.82 10.94 22.68
C PHE A 161 -9.15 10.80 21.19
N LEU A 162 -10.10 9.92 20.84
CA LEU A 162 -10.56 9.71 19.47
C LEU A 162 -11.17 10.98 18.87
N THR A 163 -11.90 11.76 19.69
CA THR A 163 -12.45 13.06 19.28
C THR A 163 -11.33 14.05 18.94
N ALA A 164 -10.24 14.07 19.72
CA ALA A 164 -9.08 14.92 19.43
C ALA A 164 -8.42 14.56 18.09
N ILE A 165 -8.30 13.26 17.76
CA ILE A 165 -7.82 12.79 16.44
C ILE A 165 -8.77 13.23 15.33
N ALA A 166 -10.08 13.03 15.52
CA ALA A 166 -11.06 13.41 14.50
C ALA A 166 -11.00 14.92 14.21
N ILE A 167 -10.91 15.76 15.25
CA ILE A 167 -10.77 17.20 15.11
C ILE A 167 -9.48 17.58 14.37
N SER A 168 -8.33 17.02 14.75
CA SER A 168 -7.05 17.36 14.10
C SER A 168 -7.03 16.96 12.62
N THR A 169 -7.55 15.77 12.30
CA THR A 169 -7.64 15.27 10.92
C THR A 169 -8.58 16.12 10.08
N VAL A 170 -9.79 16.42 10.55
CA VAL A 170 -10.73 17.30 9.82
C VAL A 170 -10.11 18.67 9.56
N TYR A 171 -9.48 19.26 10.57
CA TYR A 171 -8.83 20.57 10.41
C TYR A 171 -7.68 20.53 9.40
N SER A 172 -6.90 19.44 9.40
CA SER A 172 -5.78 19.27 8.46
C SER A 172 -6.26 19.02 7.04
N VAL A 173 -7.30 18.22 6.84
CA VAL A 173 -7.89 17.96 5.51
C VAL A 173 -8.46 19.25 4.93
N ILE A 174 -9.24 20.01 5.71
CA ILE A 174 -9.80 21.29 5.27
C ILE A 174 -8.68 22.29 4.94
N LEU A 175 -7.66 22.38 5.79
CA LEU A 175 -6.53 23.29 5.56
C LEU A 175 -5.75 22.91 4.30
N PHE A 176 -5.43 21.63 4.13
CA PHE A 176 -4.72 21.13 2.95
C PHE A 176 -5.53 21.37 1.68
N ALA A 177 -6.81 20.99 1.67
CA ALA A 177 -7.70 21.21 0.53
C ALA A 177 -7.82 22.70 0.18
N GLY A 178 -7.92 23.58 1.19
CA GLY A 178 -7.95 25.03 0.99
C GLY A 178 -6.65 25.56 0.38
N LEU A 179 -5.49 25.13 0.87
CA LEU A 179 -4.18 25.52 0.31
C LEU A 179 -3.97 24.96 -1.10
N SER A 180 -4.36 23.72 -1.36
CA SER A 180 -4.31 23.11 -2.69
C SER A 180 -5.22 23.83 -3.69
N ALA A 181 -6.42 24.24 -3.26
CA ALA A 181 -7.32 25.04 -4.09
C ALA A 181 -6.72 26.43 -4.41
N ILE A 182 -6.01 27.05 -3.46
CA ILE A 182 -5.29 28.31 -3.70
C ILE A 182 -4.15 28.12 -4.71
N PHE A 183 -3.37 27.05 -4.60
CA PHE A 183 -2.32 26.74 -5.57
C PHE A 183 -2.89 26.54 -6.97
N TYR A 184 -3.93 25.72 -7.09
CA TYR A 184 -4.63 25.46 -8.35
C TYR A 184 -5.21 26.75 -8.95
N ALA A 185 -5.87 27.58 -8.14
CA ALA A 185 -6.41 28.86 -8.59
C ALA A 185 -5.30 29.84 -9.02
N SER A 186 -4.17 29.87 -8.31
CA SER A 186 -3.02 30.72 -8.66
C SER A 186 -2.42 30.32 -10.00
N GLU A 187 -2.32 29.02 -10.26
CA GLU A 187 -1.83 28.50 -11.54
C GLU A 187 -2.81 28.83 -12.68
N ARG A 188 -4.11 28.61 -12.49
CA ARG A 188 -5.13 28.80 -13.53
C ARG A 188 -5.50 30.26 -13.80
N LEU A 189 -5.53 31.11 -12.77
CA LEU A 189 -5.99 32.49 -12.88
C LEU A 189 -4.84 33.49 -13.01
N LEU A 190 -3.71 33.24 -12.35
CA LEU A 190 -2.56 34.16 -12.32
C LEU A 190 -1.39 33.68 -13.18
N GLY A 191 -1.46 32.47 -13.74
CA GLY A 191 -0.37 31.87 -14.53
C GLY A 191 0.89 31.58 -13.72
N ILE A 192 0.78 31.52 -12.38
CA ILE A 192 1.92 31.23 -11.50
C ILE A 192 2.16 29.72 -11.51
N ALA A 193 3.28 29.28 -12.09
CA ALA A 193 3.66 27.87 -12.08
C ALA A 193 3.93 27.39 -10.65
N VAL A 194 3.09 26.48 -10.13
CA VAL A 194 3.28 25.85 -8.83
C VAL A 194 3.72 24.41 -9.05
N SER A 195 4.91 24.04 -8.56
CA SER A 195 5.42 22.68 -8.71
C SER A 195 4.62 21.67 -7.88
N GLU A 196 4.51 20.42 -8.35
CA GLU A 196 3.89 19.34 -7.58
C GLU A 196 4.57 19.13 -6.21
N THR A 197 5.89 19.39 -6.14
CA THR A 197 6.64 19.33 -4.88
C THR A 197 6.19 20.36 -3.85
N ALA A 198 5.60 21.50 -4.27
CA ALA A 198 4.98 22.44 -3.35
C ALA A 198 3.77 21.81 -2.64
N TYR A 199 2.91 21.09 -3.37
CA TYR A 199 1.78 20.37 -2.78
C TYR A 199 2.23 19.33 -1.76
N ILE A 200 3.26 18.54 -2.08
CA ILE A 200 3.80 17.52 -1.16
C ILE A 200 4.39 18.18 0.11
N LYS A 201 5.19 19.23 -0.04
CA LYS A 201 5.77 19.97 1.10
C LYS A 201 4.69 20.59 1.99
N THR A 202 3.65 21.17 1.40
CA THR A 202 2.49 21.66 2.15
C THR A 202 1.78 20.54 2.87
N GLY A 203 1.61 19.38 2.23
CA GLY A 203 1.06 18.17 2.85
C GLY A 203 1.86 17.74 4.07
N ILE A 204 3.19 17.69 3.98
CA ILE A 204 4.09 17.37 5.09
C ILE A 204 3.87 18.33 6.27
N ILE A 205 3.87 19.65 6.02
CA ILE A 205 3.69 20.65 7.08
C ILE A 205 2.30 20.53 7.72
N VAL A 206 1.26 20.30 6.92
CA VAL A 206 -0.13 20.23 7.40
C VAL A 206 -0.39 18.94 8.18
N PHE A 207 0.01 17.78 7.64
CA PHE A 207 -0.31 16.48 8.23
C PHE A 207 0.68 16.02 9.32
N MET A 208 1.86 16.64 9.43
CA MET A 208 2.82 16.31 10.50
C MET A 208 2.78 17.33 11.66
N PRO A 209 3.48 18.48 11.63
CA PRO A 209 3.52 19.38 12.78
C PRO A 209 2.18 20.07 13.07
N PHE A 210 1.43 20.50 12.05
CA PHE A 210 0.13 21.14 12.29
C PHE A 210 -0.91 20.14 12.84
N ASN A 211 -1.10 18.99 12.20
CA ASN A 211 -2.03 17.96 12.68
C ASN A 211 -1.69 17.52 14.10
N LEU A 212 -0.42 17.14 14.36
CA LEU A 212 0.00 16.70 15.69
C LEU A 212 -0.16 17.81 16.72
N GLY A 213 0.15 19.06 16.35
CA GLY A 213 -0.07 20.23 17.20
C GLY A 213 -1.53 20.38 17.61
N VAL A 214 -2.47 20.29 16.66
CA VAL A 214 -3.92 20.37 16.96
C VAL A 214 -4.38 19.17 17.78
N PHE A 215 -3.90 17.97 17.48
CA PHE A 215 -4.22 16.76 18.25
C PHE A 215 -3.78 16.89 19.71
N LEU A 216 -2.51 17.23 19.95
CA LEU A 216 -1.95 17.38 21.29
C LEU A 216 -2.57 18.54 22.09
N ALA A 217 -3.06 19.59 21.41
CA ALA A 217 -3.77 20.71 22.05
C ALA A 217 -5.10 20.27 22.65
N ASN A 218 -5.78 19.35 21.98
CA ASN A 218 -7.12 18.87 22.34
C ASN A 218 -7.07 17.55 23.13
N LEU A 219 -5.89 16.97 23.33
CA LEU A 219 -5.71 15.75 24.09
C LEU A 219 -6.11 15.98 25.56
N PRO A 220 -7.03 15.18 26.15
CA PRO A 220 -7.44 15.36 27.54
C PRO A 220 -6.26 15.23 28.51
N ASN A 221 -6.30 15.97 29.63
CA ASN A 221 -5.33 15.75 30.70
C ASN A 221 -5.68 14.47 31.44
N ALA A 222 -4.65 13.72 31.81
CA ALA A 222 -4.86 12.48 32.56
C ALA A 222 -5.51 12.76 33.94
N MET A 223 -5.26 13.95 34.52
CA MET A 223 -5.83 14.41 35.80
C MET A 223 -7.33 14.76 35.73
N ASP A 224 -7.89 14.95 34.53
CA ASP A 224 -9.29 15.31 34.39
C ASP A 224 -10.18 14.12 34.83
N SER A 225 -11.19 14.39 35.66
CA SER A 225 -12.27 13.45 35.96
C SER A 225 -13.37 13.57 34.91
N PHE A 226 -13.91 12.43 34.49
CA PHE A 226 -14.99 12.36 33.51
C PHE A 226 -16.21 11.57 34.02
N SER A 227 -16.32 11.46 35.34
CA SER A 227 -17.39 10.73 36.03
C SER A 227 -18.81 11.14 35.60
N ASN A 228 -19.02 12.42 35.28
CA ASN A 228 -20.32 12.98 34.88
C ASN A 228 -20.46 13.20 33.37
N TYR A 229 -19.65 12.53 32.53
CA TYR A 229 -19.74 12.72 31.09
C TYR A 229 -20.95 12.00 30.50
N GLU A 230 -21.77 12.76 29.78
CA GLU A 230 -22.86 12.23 28.96
C GLU A 230 -22.63 12.51 27.48
N LEU A 231 -22.98 11.54 26.64
CA LEU A 231 -22.98 11.72 25.20
C LEU A 231 -24.07 12.71 24.79
N THR A 232 -23.78 13.53 23.78
CA THR A 232 -24.80 14.43 23.22
C THR A 232 -25.96 13.62 22.64
N LYS A 233 -27.18 14.16 22.70
CA LYS A 233 -28.39 13.49 22.16
C LYS A 233 -28.19 13.04 20.70
N PRO A 234 -27.67 13.87 19.77
CA PRO A 234 -27.43 13.43 18.39
C PRO A 234 -26.45 12.25 18.28
N THR A 235 -25.36 12.27 19.07
CA THR A 235 -24.39 11.17 19.10
C THR A 235 -25.00 9.87 19.64
N LYS A 236 -25.84 9.95 20.70
CA LYS A 236 -26.56 8.80 21.23
C LYS A 236 -27.51 8.20 20.18
N ILE A 237 -28.22 9.04 19.42
CA ILE A 237 -29.11 8.57 18.33
C ILE A 237 -28.31 7.86 17.23
N LEU A 238 -27.20 8.46 16.77
CA LEU A 238 -26.33 7.86 15.76
C LEU A 238 -25.83 6.47 16.20
N ILE A 239 -25.35 6.35 17.43
CA ILE A 239 -24.79 5.09 17.92
C ILE A 239 -25.88 4.02 18.10
N VAL A 240 -27.00 4.36 18.73
CA VAL A 240 -28.03 3.37 19.11
C VAL A 240 -28.94 3.00 17.93
N TYR A 241 -29.41 3.97 17.17
CA TYR A 241 -30.47 3.75 16.19
C TYR A 241 -29.97 3.64 14.75
N ILE A 242 -28.72 4.00 14.47
CA ILE A 242 -28.12 3.88 13.13
C ILE A 242 -27.05 2.79 13.13
N LEU A 243 -26.05 2.89 14.01
CA LEU A 243 -24.94 1.93 13.98
C LEU A 243 -25.35 0.53 14.44
N ILE A 244 -26.15 0.37 15.50
CA ILE A 244 -26.57 -0.99 15.93
C ILE A 244 -27.28 -1.75 14.79
N PRO A 245 -28.32 -1.21 14.13
CA PRO A 245 -28.95 -1.89 12.99
C PRO A 245 -27.97 -2.23 11.86
N ILE A 246 -27.06 -1.31 11.50
CA ILE A 246 -26.08 -1.54 10.42
C ILE A 246 -25.17 -2.74 10.76
N PHE A 247 -24.62 -2.79 11.98
CA PHE A 247 -23.76 -3.89 12.41
C PHE A 247 -24.52 -5.22 12.49
N SER A 248 -25.80 -5.20 12.91
CA SER A 248 -26.66 -6.38 12.91
C SER A 248 -26.92 -6.90 11.50
N VAL A 249 -27.25 -6.03 10.55
CA VAL A 249 -27.49 -6.40 9.14
C VAL A 249 -26.22 -6.94 8.50
N TYR A 250 -25.06 -6.32 8.75
CA TYR A 250 -23.79 -6.81 8.23
C TYR A 250 -23.47 -8.22 8.74
N LEU A 251 -23.65 -8.46 10.05
CA LEU A 251 -23.45 -9.80 10.62
C LEU A 251 -24.41 -10.83 10.02
N LEU A 252 -25.66 -10.44 9.76
CA LEU A 252 -26.63 -11.28 9.07
C LEU A 252 -26.18 -11.63 7.64
N ILE A 253 -25.65 -10.65 6.88
CA ILE A 253 -25.10 -10.89 5.54
C ILE A 253 -23.94 -11.88 5.60
N LEU A 254 -23.02 -11.74 6.57
CA LEU A 254 -21.95 -12.71 6.77
C LEU A 254 -22.49 -14.12 7.01
N TYR A 255 -23.53 -14.25 7.83
CA TYR A 255 -24.13 -15.55 8.14
C TYR A 255 -24.83 -16.19 6.95
N LEU A 256 -25.56 -15.40 6.15
CA LEU A 256 -26.14 -15.87 4.89
C LEU A 256 -25.05 -16.36 3.93
N TYR A 257 -23.93 -15.63 3.87
CA TYR A 257 -22.79 -16.03 3.07
C TYR A 257 -22.12 -17.31 3.58
N PHE A 258 -21.98 -17.48 4.90
CA PHE A 258 -21.50 -18.73 5.48
C PHE A 258 -22.43 -19.90 5.18
N GLY A 259 -23.75 -19.69 5.22
CA GLY A 259 -24.75 -20.67 4.79
C GLY A 259 -24.54 -21.09 3.33
N LYS A 260 -24.31 -20.13 2.42
CA LYS A 260 -23.98 -20.40 1.02
C LYS A 260 -22.73 -21.28 0.88
N ILE A 261 -21.68 -21.01 1.64
CA ILE A 261 -20.43 -21.80 1.61
C ILE A 261 -20.68 -23.23 2.08
N LEU A 262 -21.45 -23.43 3.16
CA LEU A 262 -21.75 -24.77 3.68
C LEU A 262 -22.56 -25.61 2.69
N ILE A 263 -23.50 -24.99 1.96
CA ILE A 263 -24.30 -25.66 0.93
C ILE A 263 -23.45 -25.99 -0.30
N GLN A 264 -22.71 -25.01 -0.82
CA GLN A 264 -21.95 -25.17 -2.07
C GLN A 264 -20.65 -25.97 -1.87
N ARG A 265 -20.14 -26.07 -0.64
CA ARG A 265 -18.83 -26.65 -0.28
C ARG A 265 -17.65 -26.06 -1.05
N GLN A 266 -17.85 -24.90 -1.67
CA GLN A 266 -16.82 -24.16 -2.40
C GLN A 266 -16.36 -22.99 -1.55
N TRP A 267 -15.08 -22.99 -1.20
CA TRP A 267 -14.48 -21.91 -0.43
C TRP A 267 -14.03 -20.80 -1.38
N PRO A 268 -14.61 -19.59 -1.29
CA PRO A 268 -14.23 -18.46 -2.12
C PRO A 268 -12.80 -18.01 -1.78
N GLN A 269 -12.07 -17.53 -2.77
CA GLN A 269 -10.68 -17.14 -2.60
C GLN A 269 -10.55 -15.85 -1.77
N GLY A 270 -10.39 -15.97 -0.45
CA GLY A 270 -9.82 -14.92 0.43
C GLY A 270 -10.70 -13.75 0.82
N ILE A 271 -11.87 -13.63 0.20
CA ILE A 271 -12.83 -12.56 0.46
C ILE A 271 -13.35 -12.63 1.90
N ILE A 272 -13.67 -13.85 2.39
CA ILE A 272 -14.20 -14.07 3.74
C ILE A 272 -13.28 -13.48 4.81
N THR A 273 -12.00 -13.79 4.70
CA THR A 273 -11.05 -13.48 5.76
C THR A 273 -10.93 -11.98 5.96
N ASN A 274 -10.80 -11.22 4.88
CA ASN A 274 -10.66 -9.77 4.95
C ASN A 274 -11.96 -9.11 5.43
N LEU A 275 -13.11 -9.56 4.95
CA LEU A 275 -14.42 -9.03 5.37
C LEU A 275 -14.64 -9.21 6.87
N VAL A 276 -14.41 -10.42 7.38
CA VAL A 276 -14.61 -10.72 8.81
C VAL A 276 -13.61 -9.96 9.67
N LEU A 277 -12.34 -9.87 9.26
CA LEU A 277 -11.31 -9.20 10.05
C LEU A 277 -11.57 -7.71 10.24
N TRP A 278 -11.89 -6.99 9.16
CA TRP A 278 -12.21 -5.57 9.24
C TRP A 278 -13.49 -5.33 10.04
N PHE A 279 -14.50 -6.17 9.80
CA PHE A 279 -15.76 -6.09 10.54
C PHE A 279 -15.58 -6.36 12.04
N SER A 280 -14.77 -7.36 12.43
CA SER A 280 -14.52 -7.67 13.84
C SER A 280 -13.73 -6.56 14.54
N THR A 281 -12.75 -5.98 13.85
CA THR A 281 -11.96 -4.86 14.37
C THR A 281 -12.84 -3.62 14.63
N LEU A 282 -13.68 -3.26 13.65
CA LEU A 282 -14.65 -2.17 13.81
C LEU A 282 -15.68 -2.47 14.91
N SER A 283 -16.11 -3.72 15.01
CA SER A 283 -17.04 -4.18 16.04
C SER A 283 -16.49 -4.00 17.46
N ILE A 284 -15.19 -4.21 17.67
CA ILE A 284 -14.53 -4.01 18.96
C ILE A 284 -14.53 -2.54 19.35
N ILE A 285 -14.21 -1.65 18.40
CA ILE A 285 -14.27 -0.19 18.61
C ILE A 285 -15.71 0.23 18.93
N PHE A 286 -16.67 -0.32 18.20
CA PHE A 286 -18.09 -0.03 18.39
C PHE A 286 -18.60 -0.47 19.77
N LEU A 287 -18.27 -1.70 20.19
CA LEU A 287 -18.59 -2.23 21.52
C LEU A 287 -17.97 -1.37 22.63
N PHE A 288 -16.77 -0.83 22.41
CA PHE A 288 -16.14 0.10 23.34
C PHE A 288 -16.96 1.39 23.50
N ILE A 289 -17.39 1.99 22.38
CA ILE A 289 -18.20 3.22 22.39
C ILE A 289 -19.55 2.97 23.08
N LEU A 290 -20.19 1.82 22.81
CA LEU A 290 -21.46 1.43 23.43
C LEU A 290 -21.38 1.31 24.97
N LYS A 291 -20.19 1.12 25.54
CA LYS A 291 -20.00 1.06 27.00
C LYS A 291 -20.33 2.38 27.71
N VAL A 292 -20.16 3.51 27.02
CA VAL A 292 -20.45 4.84 27.58
C VAL A 292 -21.96 5.13 27.58
N ILE A 293 -22.74 4.38 26.80
CA ILE A 293 -24.20 4.50 26.80
C ILE A 293 -24.78 3.70 27.96
N LYS A 294 -25.29 4.46 28.93
CA LYS A 294 -26.15 4.00 30.02
C LYS A 294 -27.61 4.29 29.66
N ASP A 295 -28.53 3.50 30.20
CA ASP A 295 -29.97 3.73 30.12
C ASP A 295 -30.53 3.63 28.68
N ASN A 296 -30.29 2.49 28.03
CA ASN A 296 -30.97 2.12 26.78
C ASN A 296 -30.99 0.59 26.61
N ASN A 297 -32.19 0.02 26.61
CA ASN A 297 -32.37 -1.44 26.54
C ASN A 297 -31.73 -2.03 25.27
N LEU A 298 -31.94 -1.42 24.11
CA LEU A 298 -31.41 -1.91 22.83
C LEU A 298 -29.88 -1.98 22.85
N ALA A 299 -29.21 -0.96 23.39
CA ALA A 299 -27.77 -0.95 23.58
C ALA A 299 -27.29 -2.05 24.55
N GLU A 300 -28.03 -2.32 25.63
CA GLU A 300 -27.70 -3.39 26.59
C GLU A 300 -27.87 -4.79 25.98
N TYR A 301 -28.96 -5.02 25.25
CA TYR A 301 -29.17 -6.25 24.49
C TYR A 301 -28.03 -6.47 23.50
N PHE A 302 -27.68 -5.44 22.72
CA PHE A 302 -26.59 -5.55 21.74
C PHE A 302 -25.25 -5.87 22.43
N LYS A 303 -24.87 -5.14 23.49
CA LYS A 303 -23.65 -5.41 24.27
C LYS A 303 -23.58 -6.85 24.79
N LYS A 304 -24.72 -7.47 25.10
CA LYS A 304 -24.78 -8.84 25.64
C LYS A 304 -24.68 -9.92 24.56
N TYR A 305 -25.41 -9.78 23.46
CA TYR A 305 -25.57 -10.86 22.47
C TYR A 305 -24.65 -10.72 21.26
N PHE A 306 -24.35 -9.49 20.83
CA PHE A 306 -23.54 -9.26 19.64
C PHE A 306 -22.11 -9.82 19.75
N PRO A 307 -21.38 -9.68 20.88
CA PRO A 307 -20.05 -10.29 21.00
C PRO A 307 -20.08 -11.81 20.82
N VAL A 308 -21.10 -12.49 21.36
CA VAL A 308 -21.27 -13.95 21.21
C VAL A 308 -21.58 -14.31 19.76
N ALA A 309 -22.46 -13.54 19.11
CA ALA A 309 -22.78 -13.74 17.69
C ALA A 309 -21.60 -13.42 16.75
N LEU A 310 -20.58 -12.68 17.19
CA LEU A 310 -19.40 -12.44 16.38
C LEU A 310 -18.41 -13.63 16.37
N LEU A 311 -18.46 -14.52 17.38
CA LEU A 311 -17.55 -15.66 17.49
C LEU A 311 -17.65 -16.67 16.33
N PRO A 312 -18.85 -17.10 15.86
CA PRO A 312 -18.96 -17.96 14.68
C PRO A 312 -18.34 -17.35 13.42
N ALA A 313 -18.44 -16.03 13.24
CA ALA A 313 -17.82 -15.35 12.10
C ALA A 313 -16.29 -15.44 12.17
N LEU A 314 -15.70 -15.18 13.35
CA LEU A 314 -14.26 -15.33 13.56
C LEU A 314 -13.80 -16.78 13.38
N PHE A 315 -14.59 -17.75 13.84
CA PHE A 315 -14.31 -19.16 13.61
C PHE A 315 -14.24 -19.50 12.12
N MET A 316 -15.21 -19.04 11.32
CA MET A 316 -15.20 -19.19 9.86
C MET A 316 -13.96 -18.53 9.21
N MET A 317 -13.54 -17.37 9.72
CA MET A 317 -12.30 -16.72 9.27
C MET A 317 -11.06 -17.56 9.54
N PHE A 318 -10.91 -18.14 10.74
CA PHE A 318 -9.78 -19.00 11.06
C PHE A 318 -9.77 -20.29 10.24
N LEU A 319 -10.93 -20.91 10.00
CA LEU A 319 -11.02 -22.06 9.09
C LEU A 319 -10.54 -21.70 7.68
N SER A 320 -11.02 -20.59 7.12
CA SER A 320 -10.62 -20.11 5.80
C SER A 320 -9.12 -19.81 5.73
N MET A 321 -8.55 -19.20 6.77
CA MET A 321 -7.11 -18.93 6.85
C MET A 321 -6.29 -20.21 7.00
N GLY A 322 -6.77 -21.18 7.78
CA GLY A 322 -6.13 -22.48 7.96
C GLY A 322 -5.98 -23.25 6.65
N ILE A 323 -7.01 -23.26 5.80
CA ILE A 323 -6.96 -23.85 4.45
C ILE A 323 -5.84 -23.23 3.62
N ARG A 324 -5.73 -21.90 3.62
CA ARG A 324 -4.70 -21.16 2.87
C ARG A 324 -3.29 -21.42 3.36
N ILE A 325 -3.10 -21.48 4.68
CA ILE A 325 -1.80 -21.78 5.26
C ILE A 325 -1.38 -23.22 4.94
N ASN A 326 -2.32 -24.15 4.92
CA ASN A 326 -2.03 -25.53 4.54
C ASN A 326 -1.60 -25.64 3.06
N GLN A 327 -2.25 -24.90 2.16
CA GLN A 327 -1.93 -24.90 0.72
C GLN A 327 -0.63 -24.15 0.40
N TYR A 328 -0.49 -22.93 0.92
CA TYR A 328 0.53 -21.97 0.46
C TYR A 328 1.56 -21.61 1.53
N GLY A 329 1.52 -22.25 2.70
CA GLY A 329 2.36 -21.89 3.84
C GLY A 329 1.97 -20.58 4.52
N LEU A 330 2.68 -20.30 5.61
CA LEU A 330 2.55 -19.04 6.33
C LEU A 330 3.39 -17.96 5.64
N THR A 331 2.79 -16.79 5.44
CA THR A 331 3.44 -15.57 4.95
C THR A 331 3.15 -14.43 5.92
N GLU A 332 3.85 -13.30 5.83
CA GLU A 332 3.68 -12.19 6.80
C GLU A 332 2.25 -11.66 6.75
N SER A 333 1.68 -11.50 5.55
CA SER A 333 0.27 -11.10 5.38
C SER A 333 -0.69 -12.05 6.10
N ARG A 334 -0.54 -13.37 5.94
CA ARG A 334 -1.40 -14.37 6.60
C ARG A 334 -1.18 -14.37 8.11
N TYR A 335 0.04 -14.15 8.56
CA TYR A 335 0.37 -14.03 9.98
C TYR A 335 -0.34 -12.82 10.61
N PHE A 336 -0.28 -11.64 10.01
CA PHE A 336 -0.95 -10.45 10.56
C PHE A 336 -2.46 -10.61 10.63
N VAL A 337 -3.07 -11.32 9.68
CA VAL A 337 -4.50 -11.65 9.76
C VAL A 337 -4.80 -12.57 10.94
N ILE A 338 -3.96 -13.59 11.19
CA ILE A 338 -4.11 -14.44 12.38
C ILE A 338 -3.94 -13.62 13.65
N ALA A 339 -2.90 -12.79 13.74
CA ALA A 339 -2.62 -11.98 14.91
C ALA A 339 -3.78 -11.02 15.23
N ALA A 340 -4.31 -10.32 14.23
CA ALA A 340 -5.47 -9.44 14.38
C ALA A 340 -6.78 -10.22 14.64
N GLY A 341 -6.90 -11.45 14.14
CA GLY A 341 -7.98 -12.38 14.48
C GLY A 341 -7.92 -12.83 15.95
N VAL A 342 -6.73 -13.18 16.43
CA VAL A 342 -6.49 -13.58 17.83
C VAL A 342 -6.78 -12.40 18.76
N PHE A 343 -6.31 -11.20 18.41
CA PHE A 343 -6.69 -9.96 19.08
C PHE A 343 -8.21 -9.81 19.16
N SER A 344 -8.91 -10.06 18.04
CA SER A 344 -10.35 -9.91 17.98
C SER A 344 -11.07 -10.90 18.90
N VAL A 345 -10.66 -12.17 18.89
CA VAL A 345 -11.21 -13.20 19.79
C VAL A 345 -10.98 -12.82 21.25
N ILE A 346 -9.76 -12.48 21.65
CA ILE A 346 -9.45 -12.13 23.04
C ILE A 346 -10.28 -10.91 23.47
N SER A 347 -10.43 -9.90 22.61
CA SER A 347 -11.23 -8.70 22.90
C SER A 347 -12.72 -9.02 23.07
N ILE A 348 -13.27 -9.90 22.24
CA ILE A 348 -14.66 -10.34 22.33
C ILE A 348 -14.89 -11.17 23.59
N LEU A 349 -14.00 -12.11 23.90
CA LEU A 349 -14.05 -12.89 25.14
C LEU A 349 -13.98 -11.95 26.35
N TYR A 350 -13.13 -10.93 26.30
CA TYR A 350 -13.09 -9.90 27.33
C TYR A 350 -14.44 -9.20 27.52
N PHE A 351 -15.10 -8.77 26.43
CA PHE A 351 -16.43 -8.16 26.54
C PHE A 351 -17.51 -9.12 27.06
N ILE A 352 -17.39 -10.42 26.78
CA ILE A 352 -18.33 -11.44 27.26
C ILE A 352 -18.18 -11.63 28.79
N PHE A 353 -16.95 -11.81 29.27
CA PHE A 353 -16.68 -12.19 30.66
C PHE A 353 -16.48 -11.02 31.63
N PHE A 354 -15.98 -9.86 31.17
CA PHE A 354 -15.57 -8.75 32.03
C PHE A 354 -16.37 -7.46 31.75
N LYS A 355 -17.69 -7.54 31.90
CA LYS A 355 -18.64 -6.46 31.55
C LYS A 355 -18.38 -5.15 32.31
N ASP A 356 -18.08 -5.22 33.61
CA ASP A 356 -18.00 -4.06 34.50
C ASP A 356 -16.60 -3.45 34.67
N ASN A 357 -15.57 -4.11 34.12
CA ASN A 357 -14.18 -3.65 34.27
C ASN A 357 -13.86 -2.48 33.32
N SER A 358 -12.89 -1.65 33.66
CA SER A 358 -12.36 -0.64 32.73
C SER A 358 -11.80 -1.34 31.49
N SER A 359 -12.36 -1.06 30.30
CA SER A 359 -11.99 -1.71 29.02
C SER A 359 -10.57 -1.34 28.52
N ILE A 360 -9.70 -0.90 29.43
CA ILE A 360 -8.30 -0.52 29.19
C ILE A 360 -7.44 -1.72 28.76
N LEU A 361 -7.84 -2.94 29.13
CA LEU A 361 -7.09 -4.14 28.76
C LEU A 361 -7.07 -4.39 27.25
N ILE A 362 -8.11 -3.97 26.51
CA ILE A 362 -8.21 -4.19 25.06
C ILE A 362 -7.05 -3.55 24.29
N PRO A 363 -6.79 -2.23 24.40
CA PRO A 363 -5.65 -1.63 23.70
C PRO A 363 -4.30 -2.07 24.27
N VAL A 364 -4.22 -2.51 25.54
CA VAL A 364 -3.01 -3.16 26.09
C VAL A 364 -2.72 -4.47 25.36
N ILE A 365 -3.73 -5.34 25.20
CA ILE A 365 -3.62 -6.59 24.45
C ILE A 365 -3.21 -6.31 23.00
N LEU A 366 -3.78 -5.27 22.38
CA LEU A 366 -3.40 -4.87 21.02
C LEU A 366 -1.92 -4.50 20.94
N SER A 367 -1.41 -3.67 21.86
CA SER A 367 0.01 -3.31 21.93
C SER A 367 0.92 -4.54 22.10
N VAL A 368 0.53 -5.49 22.95
CA VAL A 368 1.29 -6.75 23.14
C VAL A 368 1.30 -7.58 21.86
N ILE A 369 0.17 -7.72 21.18
CA ILE A 369 0.09 -8.48 19.93
C ILE A 369 0.95 -7.81 18.85
N ILE A 370 0.93 -6.48 18.74
CA ILE A 370 1.75 -5.74 17.79
C ILE A 370 3.24 -6.00 18.04
N ILE A 371 3.71 -5.88 19.29
CA ILE A 371 5.14 -6.01 19.59
C ILE A 371 5.62 -7.44 19.35
N VAL A 372 4.83 -8.44 19.75
CA VAL A 372 5.13 -9.87 19.53
C VAL A 372 5.09 -10.22 18.04
N SER A 373 4.18 -9.62 17.28
CA SER A 373 4.05 -9.85 15.84
C SER A 373 5.20 -9.26 15.04
N SER A 374 5.84 -8.21 15.58
CA SER A 374 6.82 -7.41 14.84
C SER A 374 8.25 -7.74 15.23
N LEU A 375 8.50 -8.12 16.48
CA LEU A 375 9.84 -8.32 17.03
C LEU A 375 10.03 -9.74 17.58
N GLY A 376 11.25 -10.26 17.42
CA GLY A 376 11.68 -11.50 18.05
C GLY A 376 11.39 -12.78 17.25
N PRO A 377 11.58 -13.96 17.86
CA PRO A 377 11.59 -15.25 17.15
C PRO A 377 10.21 -15.72 16.68
N ILE A 378 9.13 -15.17 17.25
CA ILE A 378 7.74 -15.46 16.89
C ILE A 378 7.12 -14.36 16.04
N SER A 379 7.92 -13.41 15.54
CA SER A 379 7.48 -12.36 14.63
C SER A 379 6.98 -12.92 13.29
N ALA A 380 6.21 -12.11 12.57
CA ALA A 380 5.71 -12.43 11.24
C ALA A 380 6.84 -12.86 10.31
N TYR A 381 7.96 -12.12 10.32
CA TYR A 381 9.15 -12.42 9.52
C TYR A 381 9.75 -13.79 9.88
N SER A 382 10.03 -14.02 11.17
CA SER A 382 10.71 -15.24 11.64
C SER A 382 9.91 -16.51 11.36
N LEU A 383 8.59 -16.46 11.61
CA LEU A 383 7.72 -17.63 11.42
C LEU A 383 7.41 -17.89 9.95
N SER A 384 7.26 -16.85 9.13
CA SER A 384 7.07 -17.01 7.69
C SER A 384 8.31 -17.63 7.04
N ARG A 385 9.50 -17.09 7.36
CA ARG A 385 10.79 -17.68 6.96
C ARG A 385 10.90 -19.15 7.36
N GLY A 386 10.52 -19.50 8.60
CA GLY A 386 10.54 -20.89 9.09
C GLY A 386 9.55 -21.79 8.34
N SER A 387 8.35 -21.29 8.06
CA SER A 387 7.32 -22.02 7.31
C SER A 387 7.75 -22.32 5.88
N GLN A 388 8.28 -21.32 5.17
CA GLN A 388 8.75 -21.48 3.79
C GLN A 388 9.95 -22.40 3.69
N ASN A 389 10.91 -22.29 4.62
CA ASN A 389 12.01 -23.24 4.72
C ASN A 389 11.53 -24.68 4.90
N ARG A 390 10.56 -24.92 5.78
CA ARG A 390 10.00 -26.28 6.00
C ARG A 390 9.33 -26.81 4.73
N ARG A 391 8.59 -25.96 4.00
CA ARG A 391 7.96 -26.33 2.72
C ARG A 391 9.00 -26.65 1.66
N PHE A 392 10.04 -25.84 1.54
CA PHE A 392 11.14 -26.04 0.60
C PHE A 392 11.87 -27.35 0.87
N THR A 393 12.33 -27.56 2.10
CA THR A 393 13.02 -28.81 2.48
C THR A 393 12.13 -30.03 2.22
N LYS A 394 10.84 -29.95 2.53
CA LYS A 394 9.92 -31.09 2.33
C LYS A 394 9.82 -31.49 0.87
N VAL A 395 9.75 -30.54 -0.07
CA VAL A 395 9.65 -30.85 -1.50
C VAL A 395 10.97 -31.39 -2.05
N LEU A 396 12.10 -30.81 -1.64
CA LEU A 396 13.42 -31.29 -2.08
C LEU A 396 13.69 -32.72 -1.59
N VAL A 397 13.35 -33.03 -0.33
CA VAL A 397 13.48 -34.40 0.23
C VAL A 397 12.55 -35.37 -0.51
N LYS A 398 11.27 -34.99 -0.71
CA LYS A 398 10.28 -35.81 -1.43
C LYS A 398 10.77 -36.22 -2.82
N ASN A 399 11.47 -35.31 -3.51
CA ASN A 399 11.94 -35.50 -4.88
C ASN A 399 13.41 -35.93 -4.99
N ASN A 400 14.04 -36.37 -3.89
CA ASN A 400 15.44 -36.81 -3.83
C ASN A 400 16.45 -35.77 -4.36
N MET A 401 16.13 -34.48 -4.21
CA MET A 401 16.95 -33.36 -4.69
C MET A 401 18.00 -32.91 -3.66
N LEU A 402 18.30 -33.73 -2.65
CA LEU A 402 19.28 -33.40 -1.61
C LEU A 402 20.34 -34.49 -1.49
N LYS A 403 21.61 -34.09 -1.55
CA LYS A 403 22.77 -34.94 -1.22
C LYS A 403 23.61 -34.24 -0.17
N GLY A 404 23.41 -34.60 1.10
CA GLY A 404 23.99 -33.88 2.24
C GLY A 404 23.40 -32.48 2.35
N ASN A 405 24.25 -31.45 2.32
CA ASN A 405 23.85 -30.04 2.40
C ASN A 405 23.76 -29.34 1.03
N LYS A 406 23.75 -30.09 -0.07
CA LYS A 406 23.67 -29.53 -1.42
C LYS A 406 22.41 -30.00 -2.14
N ILE A 407 21.83 -29.10 -2.92
CA ILE A 407 20.76 -29.41 -3.86
C ILE A 407 21.38 -30.16 -5.04
N VAL A 408 20.72 -31.24 -5.45
CA VAL A 408 21.04 -31.99 -6.67
C VAL A 408 19.90 -31.73 -7.67
N PRO A 409 20.20 -31.20 -8.86
CA PRO A 409 19.21 -30.94 -9.89
C PRO A 409 18.40 -32.20 -10.25
N ASN A 410 17.09 -32.05 -10.39
CA ASN A 410 16.21 -33.13 -10.84
C ASN A 410 15.08 -32.54 -11.69
N SER A 411 15.15 -32.76 -13.00
CA SER A 411 14.11 -32.34 -13.94
C SER A 411 12.85 -33.20 -13.83
N ASN A 412 12.95 -34.45 -13.37
CA ASN A 412 11.85 -35.42 -13.36
C ASN A 412 11.04 -35.35 -12.05
N ILE A 413 10.44 -34.19 -11.78
CA ILE A 413 9.54 -33.96 -10.64
C ILE A 413 8.15 -33.54 -11.13
N SER A 414 7.13 -33.70 -10.27
CA SER A 414 5.75 -33.32 -10.61
C SER A 414 5.61 -31.80 -10.82
N GLU A 415 4.68 -31.38 -11.68
CA GLU A 415 4.41 -29.94 -11.92
C GLU A 415 4.02 -29.21 -10.62
N GLU A 416 3.24 -29.84 -9.74
CA GLU A 416 2.88 -29.27 -8.43
C GLU A 416 4.12 -29.01 -7.56
N ASP A 417 5.09 -29.94 -7.57
CA ASP A 417 6.34 -29.76 -6.83
C ASP A 417 7.25 -28.68 -7.47
N ARG A 418 7.25 -28.56 -8.81
CA ARG A 418 7.95 -27.47 -9.53
C ARG A 418 7.39 -26.12 -9.13
N GLU A 419 6.07 -25.95 -9.22
CA GLU A 419 5.36 -24.74 -8.83
C GLU A 419 5.65 -24.37 -7.37
N GLN A 420 5.67 -25.36 -6.47
CA GLN A 420 5.98 -25.13 -5.06
C GLN A 420 7.41 -24.63 -4.86
N ILE A 421 8.42 -25.23 -5.54
CA ILE A 421 9.82 -24.76 -5.45
C ILE A 421 9.91 -23.32 -5.96
N VAL A 422 9.38 -23.04 -7.15
CA VAL A 422 9.39 -21.71 -7.76
C VAL A 422 8.72 -20.68 -6.84
N SER A 423 7.53 -21.00 -6.33
CA SER A 423 6.77 -20.13 -5.43
C SER A 423 7.55 -19.79 -4.16
N VAL A 424 8.20 -20.78 -3.54
CA VAL A 424 8.97 -20.57 -2.30
C VAL A 424 10.22 -19.74 -2.57
N VAL A 425 10.98 -20.05 -3.63
CA VAL A 425 12.20 -19.31 -3.98
C VAL A 425 11.85 -17.84 -4.29
N ASN A 426 10.84 -17.59 -5.13
CA ASN A 426 10.38 -16.23 -5.44
C ASN A 426 9.92 -15.47 -4.20
N TYR A 427 9.13 -16.12 -3.34
CA TYR A 427 8.69 -15.50 -2.10
C TYR A 427 9.88 -15.12 -1.21
N MET A 428 10.83 -16.04 -1.04
CA MET A 428 12.00 -15.82 -0.19
C MET A 428 12.87 -14.69 -0.72
N ILE A 429 13.07 -14.59 -2.03
CA ILE A 429 13.94 -13.56 -2.61
C ILE A 429 13.30 -12.17 -2.57
N ASN A 430 11.98 -12.09 -2.71
CA ASN A 430 11.25 -10.83 -2.67
C ASN A 430 10.98 -10.30 -1.25
N ASN A 431 10.85 -11.19 -0.25
CA ASN A 431 10.38 -10.81 1.09
C ASN A 431 11.40 -11.11 2.21
N HIS A 432 12.39 -11.96 1.95
CA HIS A 432 13.41 -12.38 2.89
C HIS A 432 14.80 -12.27 2.27
N ARG A 433 15.83 -12.47 3.09
CA ARG A 433 17.18 -12.53 2.57
C ARG A 433 17.37 -13.85 1.82
N PRO A 434 17.85 -13.86 0.57
CA PRO A 434 17.96 -15.10 -0.22
C PRO A 434 18.73 -16.22 0.50
N TRP A 435 19.81 -15.88 1.19
CA TRP A 435 20.65 -16.83 1.96
C TRP A 435 19.98 -17.41 3.21
N GLU A 436 18.77 -16.97 3.58
CA GLU A 436 17.97 -17.56 4.65
C GLU A 436 17.18 -18.80 4.20
N LEU A 437 17.11 -19.06 2.90
CA LEU A 437 16.55 -20.29 2.36
C LEU A 437 17.58 -21.42 2.49
N LYS A 438 17.24 -22.47 3.24
CA LYS A 438 18.15 -23.58 3.54
C LYS A 438 18.58 -24.29 2.25
N TYR A 439 19.84 -24.72 2.20
CA TYR A 439 20.47 -25.46 1.09
C TYR A 439 20.73 -24.65 -0.19
N ILE A 440 20.27 -23.40 -0.27
CA ILE A 440 20.59 -22.51 -1.38
C ILE A 440 22.02 -21.94 -1.22
N PRO A 441 22.80 -21.82 -2.32
CA PRO A 441 24.10 -21.14 -2.30
C PRO A 441 24.00 -19.69 -1.79
N LYS A 442 25.01 -19.21 -1.06
CA LYS A 442 24.94 -17.86 -0.45
C LYS A 442 24.96 -16.73 -1.48
N ASP A 443 25.56 -17.00 -2.62
CA ASP A 443 25.71 -16.19 -3.82
C ASP A 443 24.60 -16.47 -4.86
N PHE A 444 23.53 -17.16 -4.46
CA PHE A 444 22.42 -17.44 -5.36
C PHE A 444 21.64 -16.17 -5.71
N GLU A 445 21.71 -15.79 -6.99
CA GLU A 445 20.87 -14.77 -7.59
C GLU A 445 19.76 -15.42 -8.42
N LEU A 446 18.53 -14.88 -8.30
CA LEU A 446 17.40 -15.36 -9.08
C LEU A 446 17.49 -14.89 -10.53
N ASN A 447 18.09 -15.70 -11.37
CA ASN A 447 18.00 -15.59 -12.82
C ASN A 447 17.67 -16.97 -13.42
N GLY A 448 17.24 -16.99 -14.68
CA GLY A 448 16.81 -18.21 -15.35
C GLY A 448 17.88 -19.31 -15.33
N SER A 449 19.13 -18.93 -15.63
CA SER A 449 20.27 -19.85 -15.69
C SER A 449 20.64 -20.46 -14.34
N ASN A 450 20.78 -19.65 -13.28
CA ASN A 450 21.15 -20.11 -11.94
C ASN A 450 20.05 -20.99 -11.34
N PHE A 451 18.78 -20.64 -11.60
CA PHE A 451 17.65 -21.44 -11.14
C PHE A 451 17.66 -22.81 -11.82
N GLU A 452 17.79 -22.85 -13.15
CA GLU A 452 17.85 -24.10 -13.90
C GLU A 452 19.07 -24.95 -13.52
N GLU A 453 20.24 -24.34 -13.33
CA GLU A 453 21.44 -25.04 -12.85
C GLU A 453 21.25 -25.63 -11.45
N THR A 454 20.54 -24.94 -10.55
CA THR A 454 20.34 -25.37 -9.16
C THR A 454 19.28 -26.47 -9.04
N PHE A 455 18.18 -26.35 -9.78
CA PHE A 455 17.00 -27.20 -9.60
C PHE A 455 16.80 -28.23 -10.73
N GLY A 456 17.42 -28.01 -11.90
CA GLY A 456 17.33 -28.90 -13.06
C GLY A 456 16.09 -28.68 -13.92
N PHE A 457 15.36 -27.59 -13.71
CA PHE A 457 14.21 -27.20 -14.54
C PHE A 457 14.06 -25.68 -14.56
N SER A 458 13.46 -25.15 -15.62
CA SER A 458 13.19 -23.72 -15.75
C SER A 458 12.17 -23.26 -14.71
N SER A 459 12.34 -22.07 -14.14
CA SER A 459 11.36 -21.51 -13.19
C SER A 459 10.00 -21.19 -13.83
N SER A 460 9.86 -21.28 -15.16
CA SER A 460 8.63 -21.05 -15.95
C SER A 460 7.91 -19.70 -15.74
N ILE A 461 8.48 -18.80 -14.93
CA ILE A 461 8.00 -17.42 -14.72
C ILE A 461 8.81 -16.41 -15.54
N TYR A 462 9.96 -16.83 -16.08
CA TYR A 462 10.76 -16.07 -17.03
C TYR A 462 11.17 -16.97 -18.19
N SER A 463 10.18 -17.40 -18.96
CA SER A 463 10.45 -17.78 -20.34
C SER A 463 10.88 -16.49 -21.05
N GLU A 464 12.18 -16.31 -21.32
CA GLU A 464 12.67 -15.26 -22.22
C GLU A 464 11.97 -15.30 -23.60
N ASN A 465 11.27 -16.38 -23.92
CA ASN A 465 10.47 -16.53 -25.13
C ASN A 465 9.09 -15.85 -25.09
N ASP A 466 8.59 -15.44 -23.91
CA ASP A 466 7.23 -14.87 -23.75
C ASP A 466 7.18 -13.37 -23.47
N PHE A 467 8.35 -12.74 -23.28
CA PHE A 467 8.49 -11.30 -23.20
C PHE A 467 9.13 -10.75 -24.48
N ILE A 468 8.34 -10.02 -25.27
CA ILE A 468 8.87 -9.27 -26.40
C ILE A 468 9.06 -7.84 -25.94
N ASP A 469 10.27 -7.34 -26.08
CA ASP A 469 10.54 -5.91 -26.00
C ASP A 469 11.33 -5.46 -27.23
N TYR A 470 10.87 -4.44 -27.91
CA TYR A 470 11.56 -3.77 -28.99
C TYR A 470 11.54 -2.28 -28.69
N TYR A 471 12.70 -1.66 -28.77
CA TYR A 471 12.86 -0.23 -28.61
C TYR A 471 13.80 0.29 -29.69
N PHE A 472 13.36 1.33 -30.37
CA PHE A 472 14.19 2.06 -31.31
C PHE A 472 15.06 3.06 -30.56
N GLU A 473 16.35 2.76 -30.44
CA GLU A 473 17.32 3.56 -29.68
C GLU A 473 17.60 4.96 -30.27
N GLY A 474 17.09 5.28 -31.46
CA GLY A 474 17.36 6.57 -32.12
C GLY A 474 18.74 6.65 -32.80
N ASN A 475 19.44 5.51 -32.91
CA ASN A 475 20.81 5.44 -33.43
C ASN A 475 20.89 5.37 -34.97
N SER A 476 19.75 5.37 -35.68
CA SER A 476 19.69 5.44 -37.15
C SER A 476 18.73 6.53 -37.64
N ALA A 477 18.99 7.09 -38.81
CA ALA A 477 18.12 8.11 -39.40
C ALA A 477 16.82 7.47 -39.93
N LEU A 478 15.67 8.12 -39.69
CA LEU A 478 14.39 7.71 -40.27
C LEU A 478 14.17 8.45 -41.59
N ASP A 479 13.92 7.71 -42.68
CA ASP A 479 13.52 8.32 -43.94
C ASP A 479 12.06 8.78 -43.89
N ILE A 480 11.88 10.10 -43.96
CA ILE A 480 10.58 10.80 -43.98
C ILE A 480 10.26 11.37 -45.38
N SER A 481 11.09 11.08 -46.39
CA SER A 481 10.95 11.64 -47.73
C SER A 481 9.59 11.30 -48.34
N GLY A 482 8.91 12.32 -48.87
CA GLY A 482 7.58 12.16 -49.47
C GLY A 482 6.42 12.07 -48.47
N TYR A 483 6.65 12.46 -47.21
CA TYR A 483 5.63 12.74 -46.20
C TYR A 483 5.76 14.18 -45.71
N SER A 484 4.64 14.81 -45.36
CA SER A 484 4.61 16.23 -44.95
C SER A 484 4.47 16.43 -43.43
N LYS A 485 3.99 15.40 -42.71
CA LYS A 485 3.77 15.46 -41.26
C LYS A 485 4.22 14.17 -40.60
N ILE A 486 4.71 14.29 -39.37
CA ILE A 486 5.01 13.20 -38.44
C ILE A 486 4.21 13.42 -37.15
N MET A 487 3.61 12.36 -36.62
CA MET A 487 2.87 12.36 -35.36
C MET A 487 3.28 11.14 -34.54
N LYS A 488 3.24 11.25 -33.21
CA LYS A 488 3.57 10.16 -32.29
C LYS A 488 2.31 9.68 -31.60
N PHE A 489 2.14 8.36 -31.53
CA PHE A 489 1.05 7.72 -30.82
C PHE A 489 1.56 6.59 -29.93
N SER A 490 0.84 6.33 -28.85
CA SER A 490 1.11 5.27 -27.87
C SER A 490 -0.18 4.66 -27.37
N LEU A 491 -0.19 3.34 -27.21
CA LEU A 491 -1.35 2.57 -26.82
C LEU A 491 -0.94 1.43 -25.88
N SER A 492 -1.75 1.17 -24.84
CA SER A 492 -1.64 -0.06 -24.06
C SER A 492 -2.93 -0.88 -24.12
N SER A 493 -2.80 -2.20 -23.98
CA SER A 493 -3.92 -3.15 -23.92
C SER A 493 -4.91 -2.87 -22.79
N ASP A 494 -4.49 -2.13 -21.77
CA ASP A 494 -5.29 -1.82 -20.58
C ASP A 494 -6.15 -0.56 -20.78
N MET A 495 -6.00 0.10 -21.93
CA MET A 495 -6.78 1.29 -22.30
C MET A 495 -8.11 0.98 -22.99
N ILE A 496 -8.63 -0.25 -22.89
CA ILE A 496 -9.92 -0.64 -23.50
C ILE A 496 -11.07 0.29 -23.06
N ASP A 497 -10.96 0.89 -21.86
CA ASP A 497 -11.97 1.79 -21.27
C ASP A 497 -11.53 3.28 -21.17
N MET A 498 -10.45 3.71 -21.85
CA MET A 498 -9.91 5.09 -21.76
C MET A 498 -9.76 5.78 -23.14
N PRO A 499 -9.72 7.14 -23.19
CA PRO A 499 -10.10 7.86 -24.41
C PRO A 499 -9.06 7.70 -25.51
N ILE A 500 -9.57 7.31 -26.68
CA ILE A 500 -9.08 7.62 -28.02
C ILE A 500 -7.95 8.67 -28.04
N GLN A 501 -6.74 8.27 -28.41
CA GLN A 501 -5.65 9.21 -28.64
C GLN A 501 -5.86 9.90 -29.99
N SER A 502 -5.94 11.23 -29.98
CA SER A 502 -6.10 12.04 -31.19
C SER A 502 -4.97 13.07 -31.31
N VAL A 503 -4.35 13.15 -32.48
CA VAL A 503 -3.37 14.19 -32.82
C VAL A 503 -3.83 14.85 -34.12
N GLY A 504 -4.28 16.10 -34.01
CA GLY A 504 -4.96 16.79 -35.11
C GLY A 504 -6.22 16.03 -35.54
N ASN A 505 -6.38 15.82 -36.85
CA ASN A 505 -7.51 15.09 -37.42
C ASN A 505 -7.30 13.56 -37.42
N TYR A 506 -6.23 13.05 -36.83
CA TYR A 506 -5.92 11.62 -36.81
C TYR A 506 -6.26 11.03 -35.45
N ARG A 507 -6.96 9.89 -35.49
CA ARG A 507 -7.53 9.23 -34.34
C ARG A 507 -7.10 7.77 -34.31
N ILE A 508 -6.70 7.26 -33.14
CA ILE A 508 -6.45 5.83 -32.95
C ILE A 508 -7.41 5.25 -31.93
N SER A 509 -7.90 4.04 -32.22
CA SER A 509 -8.69 3.24 -31.29
C SER A 509 -8.31 1.76 -31.32
N LEU A 510 -8.64 1.05 -30.25
CA LEU A 510 -8.55 -0.40 -30.15
C LEU A 510 -9.89 -1.03 -30.48
N ALA A 511 -9.90 -1.94 -31.45
CA ALA A 511 -11.02 -2.82 -31.74
C ALA A 511 -10.57 -4.27 -31.52
N GLY A 512 -10.71 -4.76 -30.28
CA GLY A 512 -10.12 -6.05 -29.88
C GLY A 512 -8.59 -6.01 -29.98
N ASP A 513 -8.01 -6.94 -30.73
CA ASP A 513 -6.56 -6.99 -31.00
C ASP A 513 -6.11 -6.13 -32.18
N SER A 514 -7.00 -5.31 -32.77
CA SER A 514 -6.66 -4.46 -33.92
C SER A 514 -6.54 -3.00 -33.53
N ILE A 515 -5.47 -2.36 -33.99
CA ILE A 515 -5.28 -0.91 -33.97
C ILE A 515 -6.03 -0.34 -35.18
N VAL A 516 -6.95 0.58 -34.94
CA VAL A 516 -7.71 1.26 -35.97
C VAL A 516 -7.26 2.72 -36.03
N LEU A 517 -6.73 3.13 -37.19
CA LEU A 517 -6.32 4.50 -37.48
C LEU A 517 -7.36 5.16 -38.40
N ASP A 518 -7.96 6.24 -37.92
CA ASP A 518 -8.98 7.00 -38.64
C ASP A 518 -8.56 8.45 -38.86
N TYR A 519 -9.03 9.03 -39.97
CA TYR A 519 -9.04 10.47 -40.23
C TYR A 519 -10.44 11.02 -39.95
N VAL A 520 -10.53 12.08 -39.15
CA VAL A 520 -11.80 12.71 -38.76
C VAL A 520 -11.85 14.13 -39.32
N ASP A 521 -12.87 14.42 -40.12
CA ASP A 521 -13.13 15.75 -40.69
C ASP A 521 -14.60 16.13 -40.49
N GLU A 522 -14.85 17.08 -39.58
CA GLU A 522 -16.16 17.57 -39.11
C GLU A 522 -17.19 16.47 -38.76
N GLU A 523 -17.81 15.83 -39.77
CA GLU A 523 -18.80 14.75 -39.63
C GLU A 523 -18.39 13.40 -40.25
N ASN A 524 -17.29 13.35 -41.03
CA ASN A 524 -16.84 12.12 -41.69
C ASN A 524 -15.68 11.45 -40.96
N VAL A 525 -15.79 10.14 -40.74
CA VAL A 525 -14.72 9.28 -40.22
C VAL A 525 -14.26 8.36 -41.34
N LEU A 526 -13.01 8.52 -41.77
CA LEU A 526 -12.39 7.73 -42.84
C LEU A 526 -11.33 6.81 -42.26
N ASN A 527 -11.52 5.50 -42.41
CA ASN A 527 -10.52 4.53 -41.98
C ASN A 527 -9.28 4.58 -42.88
N ILE A 528 -8.11 4.81 -42.28
CA ILE A 528 -6.83 4.89 -42.97
C ILE A 528 -6.14 3.53 -42.96
N ALA A 529 -6.09 2.89 -41.78
CA ALA A 529 -5.44 1.60 -41.60
C ALA A 529 -6.08 0.81 -40.45
N THR A 530 -6.07 -0.51 -40.58
CA THR A 530 -6.34 -1.45 -39.49
C THR A 530 -5.16 -2.40 -39.38
N ILE A 531 -4.51 -2.45 -38.23
CA ILE A 531 -3.32 -3.27 -37.99
C ILE A 531 -3.61 -4.26 -36.90
N ASN A 532 -3.43 -5.56 -37.20
CA ASN A 532 -3.52 -6.59 -36.18
C ASN A 532 -2.25 -6.57 -35.32
N SER A 533 -2.41 -6.24 -34.04
CA SER A 533 -1.29 -6.16 -33.09
C SER A 533 -0.56 -7.51 -32.95
N LYS A 534 -1.27 -8.64 -33.04
CA LYS A 534 -0.67 -9.98 -33.00
C LYS A 534 0.28 -10.24 -34.15
N GLU A 535 -0.08 -9.82 -35.36
CA GLU A 535 0.80 -9.95 -36.53
C GLU A 535 2.08 -9.12 -36.38
N VAL A 536 1.97 -7.91 -35.80
CA VAL A 536 3.13 -7.06 -35.51
C VAL A 536 4.08 -7.76 -34.54
N PHE A 537 3.57 -8.26 -33.40
CA PHE A 537 4.40 -8.96 -32.42
C PHE A 537 4.97 -10.28 -32.95
N ASP A 538 4.22 -11.04 -33.75
CA ASP A 538 4.72 -12.26 -34.38
C ASP A 538 5.84 -11.95 -35.39
N LYS A 539 5.74 -10.84 -36.12
CA LYS A 539 6.82 -10.36 -37.00
C LYS A 539 8.07 -9.98 -36.19
N VAL A 540 7.92 -9.34 -35.03
CA VAL A 540 9.06 -9.05 -34.12
C VAL A 540 9.71 -10.35 -33.63
N ARG A 541 8.93 -11.38 -33.26
CA ARG A 541 9.49 -12.69 -32.86
C ARG A 541 10.37 -13.29 -33.94
N VAL A 542 9.90 -13.28 -35.19
CA VAL A 542 10.64 -13.83 -36.32
C VAL A 542 11.91 -13.02 -36.58
N LEU A 543 11.81 -11.70 -36.57
CA LEU A 543 12.96 -10.81 -36.83
C LEU A 543 14.02 -10.87 -35.72
N LYS A 544 13.62 -10.97 -34.45
CA LYS A 544 14.56 -11.18 -33.33
C LYS A 544 15.33 -12.49 -33.47
N LYS A 545 14.66 -13.57 -33.89
CA LYS A 545 15.31 -14.87 -34.13
C LYS A 545 16.24 -14.87 -35.34
N ALA A 546 15.95 -14.05 -36.36
CA ALA A 546 16.67 -14.07 -37.63
C ALA A 546 17.83 -13.06 -37.73
N LYS A 547 17.73 -11.86 -37.12
CA LYS A 547 18.63 -10.74 -37.47
C LYS A 547 19.33 -10.00 -36.33
N GLY A 548 19.06 -10.29 -35.05
CA GLY A 548 19.76 -9.67 -33.90
C GLY A 548 19.48 -8.16 -33.69
N ILE A 549 19.51 -7.35 -34.75
CA ILE A 549 19.17 -5.93 -34.80
C ILE A 549 17.97 -5.75 -35.74
N ILE A 550 16.91 -5.12 -35.24
CA ILE A 550 15.69 -4.86 -36.01
C ILE A 550 15.65 -3.39 -36.41
N GLU A 551 15.91 -3.10 -37.68
CA GLU A 551 15.72 -1.75 -38.21
C GLU A 551 14.24 -1.35 -38.23
N PRO A 552 13.88 -0.08 -37.93
CA PRO A 552 12.49 0.37 -37.88
C PRO A 552 11.71 0.13 -39.17
N ASP A 553 12.38 0.23 -40.33
CA ASP A 553 11.75 0.00 -41.64
C ASP A 553 11.30 -1.46 -41.84
N ASN A 554 11.91 -2.43 -41.13
CA ASN A 554 11.47 -3.83 -41.19
C ASN A 554 10.09 -4.03 -40.53
N LEU A 555 9.71 -3.15 -39.62
CA LEU A 555 8.42 -3.16 -38.94
C LEU A 555 7.44 -2.13 -39.52
N ALA A 556 7.87 -1.31 -40.48
CA ALA A 556 7.04 -0.25 -41.01
C ALA A 556 5.86 -0.79 -41.85
N VAL A 557 4.71 -0.12 -41.72
CA VAL A 557 3.49 -0.40 -42.51
C VAL A 557 3.18 0.85 -43.32
N SER A 558 3.12 0.73 -44.64
CA SER A 558 2.81 1.87 -45.51
C SER A 558 1.66 1.56 -46.46
N GLY A 559 0.94 2.60 -46.87
CA GLY A 559 -0.21 2.47 -47.76
C GLY A 559 -0.73 3.81 -48.22
N ILE A 560 -1.75 3.75 -49.08
CA ILE A 560 -2.53 4.90 -49.52
C ILE A 560 -4.00 4.52 -49.30
N SER A 561 -4.70 5.26 -48.45
CA SER A 561 -6.13 5.09 -48.21
C SER A 561 -6.82 6.44 -48.26
N ASN A 562 -7.96 6.51 -48.95
CA ASN A 562 -8.77 7.73 -49.05
C ASN A 562 -7.98 9.00 -49.47
N GLY A 563 -6.98 8.82 -50.36
CA GLY A 563 -6.11 9.92 -50.83
C GLY A 563 -5.03 10.38 -49.85
N ILE A 564 -4.92 9.75 -48.67
CA ILE A 564 -3.88 9.98 -47.67
C ILE A 564 -2.83 8.90 -47.83
N LYS A 565 -1.60 9.32 -48.16
CA LYS A 565 -0.43 8.43 -48.13
C LYS A 565 0.08 8.36 -46.70
N TYR A 566 0.22 7.17 -46.13
CA TYR A 566 0.66 6.97 -44.74
C TYR A 566 1.81 5.97 -44.63
N LYS A 567 2.67 6.16 -43.62
CA LYS A 567 3.67 5.19 -43.16
C LYS A 567 3.70 5.18 -41.63
N ILE A 568 3.53 4.00 -41.04
CA ILE A 568 3.56 3.76 -39.60
C ILE A 568 4.89 3.09 -39.28
N ILE A 569 5.65 3.67 -38.36
CA ILE A 569 6.96 3.18 -37.92
C ILE A 569 6.88 2.93 -36.42
N PHE A 570 6.93 1.67 -36.00
CA PHE A 570 6.92 1.30 -34.58
C PHE A 570 8.25 1.68 -33.93
N THR A 571 8.19 2.36 -32.79
CA THR A 571 9.35 2.85 -32.02
C THR A 571 9.52 2.12 -30.70
N SER A 572 8.44 1.63 -30.11
CA SER A 572 8.50 0.76 -28.93
C SER A 572 7.37 -0.26 -28.97
N LEU A 573 7.68 -1.52 -28.72
CA LEU A 573 6.72 -2.61 -28.69
C LEU A 573 7.06 -3.51 -27.50
N SER A 574 6.13 -3.64 -26.55
CA SER A 574 6.26 -4.57 -25.44
C SER A 574 5.05 -5.50 -25.40
N GLU A 575 5.27 -6.81 -25.32
CA GLU A 575 4.21 -7.82 -25.14
C GLU A 575 4.61 -8.76 -24.00
N GLN A 576 3.69 -8.93 -23.05
CA GLN A 576 3.78 -9.91 -21.97
C GLN A 576 2.57 -10.85 -22.05
N ARG A 577 2.84 -12.16 -22.17
CA ARG A 577 1.80 -13.20 -22.12
C ARG A 577 1.73 -13.81 -20.73
N LEU A 578 0.55 -13.77 -20.10
CA LEU A 578 0.29 -14.48 -18.83
C LEU A 578 -0.30 -15.88 -19.09
N THR A 579 -1.10 -16.02 -20.15
CA THR A 579 -1.61 -17.29 -20.71
C THR A 579 -1.73 -17.16 -22.23
N GLU A 580 -2.09 -18.23 -22.97
CA GLU A 580 -2.38 -18.13 -24.42
C GLU A 580 -3.51 -17.13 -24.75
N LYS A 581 -4.36 -16.79 -23.78
CA LYS A 581 -5.52 -15.90 -23.96
C LYS A 581 -5.38 -14.53 -23.28
N ASP A 582 -4.58 -14.43 -22.21
CA ASP A 582 -4.39 -13.19 -21.47
C ASP A 582 -3.02 -12.57 -21.81
N ARG A 583 -3.06 -11.49 -22.58
CA ARG A 583 -1.88 -10.80 -23.13
C ARG A 583 -1.98 -9.31 -22.85
N PHE A 584 -0.94 -8.80 -22.21
CA PHE A 584 -0.72 -7.37 -22.00
C PHE A 584 0.27 -6.85 -23.02
N TYR A 585 -0.04 -5.73 -23.67
CA TYR A 585 0.88 -5.16 -24.66
C TYR A 585 0.85 -3.64 -24.67
N TYR A 586 2.01 -3.06 -24.99
CA TYR A 586 2.24 -1.65 -25.22
C TYR A 586 2.82 -1.45 -26.61
N MET A 587 2.33 -0.45 -27.33
CA MET A 587 2.84 -0.11 -28.65
C MET A 587 2.96 1.40 -28.78
N GLU A 588 4.09 1.84 -29.28
CA GLU A 588 4.39 3.22 -29.63
C GLU A 588 4.85 3.28 -31.09
N PHE A 589 4.37 4.27 -31.83
CA PHE A 589 4.75 4.44 -33.22
C PHE A 589 4.67 5.88 -33.71
N TYR A 590 5.45 6.17 -34.74
CA TYR A 590 5.30 7.36 -35.57
C TYR A 590 4.37 7.11 -36.74
N LEU A 591 3.44 8.04 -36.96
CA LEU A 591 2.60 8.12 -38.15
C LEU A 591 3.11 9.25 -39.05
N LEU A 592 3.60 8.89 -40.22
CA LEU A 592 3.99 9.79 -41.30
C LEU A 592 2.85 9.89 -42.31
N VAL A 593 2.45 11.10 -42.69
CA VAL A 593 1.35 11.32 -43.65
C VAL A 593 1.66 12.40 -44.69
N ASP A 594 1.10 12.22 -45.89
CA ASP A 594 1.03 13.23 -46.94
C ASP A 594 -0.40 13.41 -47.43
N ASN A 595 -0.94 14.62 -47.29
CA ASN A 595 -2.31 14.97 -47.67
C ASN A 595 -2.25 15.84 -48.93
N LYS A 596 -2.03 15.23 -50.10
CA LYS A 596 -1.96 15.96 -51.37
C LYS A 596 -3.32 16.23 -52.03
N PHE A 597 -4.43 15.77 -51.46
CA PHE A 597 -5.77 15.98 -52.02
C PHE A 597 -6.68 16.71 -51.03
N LYS A 598 -7.30 17.82 -51.48
CA LYS A 598 -8.50 18.36 -50.83
C LYS A 598 -9.57 17.27 -50.89
N LEU A 599 -10.05 16.81 -49.73
CA LEU A 599 -11.00 15.71 -49.55
C LEU A 599 -12.42 15.96 -50.11
N SER A 600 -12.63 17.02 -50.88
CA SER A 600 -13.97 17.40 -51.37
C SER A 600 -14.51 16.55 -52.52
N ASN A 601 -13.91 15.41 -52.90
CA ASN A 601 -14.28 14.71 -54.15
C ASN A 601 -14.06 13.18 -54.20
N LEU A 602 -14.20 12.43 -53.10
CA LEU A 602 -14.08 10.95 -53.17
C LEU A 602 -15.35 10.24 -52.69
N LYS A 603 -16.12 9.72 -53.67
CA LYS A 603 -17.11 8.66 -53.45
C LYS A 603 -16.38 7.34 -53.20
N THR A 604 -16.92 6.58 -52.24
CA THR A 604 -16.55 5.23 -51.82
C THR A 604 -16.11 4.30 -52.95
N VAL A 605 -14.88 3.79 -52.85
CA VAL A 605 -14.42 2.57 -53.53
C VAL A 605 -13.69 1.72 -52.49
N GLU A 606 -14.18 0.51 -52.25
CA GLU A 606 -13.52 -0.49 -51.41
C GLU A 606 -12.20 -0.95 -52.04
N THR A 607 -11.10 -0.90 -51.28
CA THR A 607 -9.85 -1.57 -51.64
C THR A 607 -9.31 -2.37 -50.47
N LYS A 608 -9.17 -3.69 -50.67
CA LYS A 608 -8.51 -4.64 -49.76
C LYS A 608 -7.00 -4.32 -49.62
N PRO A 609 -6.38 -4.51 -48.43
CA PRO A 609 -4.94 -4.40 -48.27
C PRO A 609 -4.24 -5.57 -48.98
N GLN A 610 -3.26 -5.27 -49.84
CA GLN A 610 -2.32 -6.26 -50.38
C GLN A 610 -1.06 -6.30 -49.50
N LEU A 611 -0.80 -7.45 -48.90
CA LEU A 611 0.51 -7.80 -48.35
C LEU A 611 1.50 -7.98 -49.52
N MET A 612 2.61 -7.24 -49.51
CA MET A 612 3.74 -7.50 -50.40
C MET A 612 4.27 -8.92 -50.14
N LYS A 613 4.21 -9.75 -51.17
CA LYS A 613 4.85 -11.06 -51.23
C LYS A 613 6.37 -10.92 -51.15
N SER A 614 6.95 -11.84 -50.41
CA SER A 614 8.37 -12.18 -50.36
C SER A 614 9.00 -12.37 -51.75
N GLU A 615 10.20 -11.86 -51.93
CA GLU A 615 11.20 -12.45 -52.83
C GLU A 615 12.47 -12.75 -52.02
N LEU A 616 12.72 -14.06 -51.88
CA LEU A 616 13.92 -14.84 -51.50
C LEU A 616 14.69 -14.48 -50.22
#